data_AF-A0A536XYQ4-F1
#
_entry.id   AF-A0A536XYQ4-F1
#
_cell.length_a   1.000
_cell.length_b   1.000
_cell.length_c   1.000
_cell.angle_alpha   90.00
_cell.angle_beta   90.00
_cell.angle_gamma   90.00
#
_symmetry.space_group_name_H-M   'P 1'
#
loop_
_entity.id
_entity.type
_entity.pdbx_description
1 polymer ?
#
loop_
_entity_poly.entity_id
_entity_poly.type
_entity_poly.pdbx_seq_one_letter_code
_entity_poly.pdbx_strand_id
1 'polypeptide(L)'
;MKSSVTSRTETAPDSAKLESMRNEIRLHLENLRRALAAEIRNYPTPIPRCDAQFNHLYEQQARLARDLDRIGAFAEKNPGSEDYIELIGRFIASAPYTDDAGERELRSRLRTELPAARK
;
A
#
# COMPACT_ATOMS: atom_id res chain seq x y z
N MET A 1 -18.38 35.24 -25.20
CA MET A 1 -18.37 34.35 -24.03
C MET A 1 -17.30 33.28 -24.21
N LYS A 2 -16.47 33.05 -23.19
CA LYS A 2 -15.43 32.00 -23.18
C LYS A 2 -16.06 30.72 -22.64
N SER A 3 -15.97 29.63 -23.39
CA SER A 3 -16.14 28.27 -22.86
C SER A 3 -15.31 27.36 -23.75
N SER A 4 -14.01 27.35 -23.47
CA SER A 4 -13.11 26.34 -24.02
C SER A 4 -13.40 25.03 -23.30
N VAL A 5 -14.12 24.15 -23.98
CA VAL A 5 -13.98 22.71 -23.78
C VAL A 5 -12.54 22.38 -24.13
N THR A 6 -11.72 22.13 -23.11
CA THR A 6 -10.37 21.60 -23.32
C THR A 6 -10.48 20.08 -23.23
N SER A 7 -10.15 19.48 -24.37
CA SER A 7 -10.31 18.07 -24.67
C SER A 7 -9.52 17.15 -23.74
N ARG A 8 -10.27 16.14 -23.29
CA ARG A 8 -9.87 14.87 -22.68
C ARG A 8 -8.91 14.10 -23.59
N THR A 9 -7.60 14.10 -23.31
CA THR A 9 -6.65 13.16 -23.98
C THR A 9 -5.32 12.85 -23.25
N GLU A 10 -5.15 13.19 -21.97
CA GLU A 10 -3.88 12.92 -21.23
C GLU A 10 -3.96 11.73 -20.24
N THR A 11 -4.95 10.83 -20.35
CA THR A 11 -5.36 9.96 -19.23
C THR A 11 -4.75 8.55 -19.18
N ALA A 12 -4.07 8.06 -20.23
CA ALA A 12 -3.64 6.65 -20.30
C ALA A 12 -2.27 6.31 -19.64
N PRO A 13 -1.21 7.12 -19.78
CA PRO A 13 0.08 6.76 -19.20
C PRO A 13 0.11 6.93 -17.67
N ASP A 14 -0.58 7.94 -17.14
CA ASP A 14 -0.65 8.20 -15.70
C ASP A 14 -1.49 7.17 -14.97
N SER A 15 -2.62 6.74 -15.56
CA SER A 15 -3.43 5.67 -14.98
C SER A 15 -2.65 4.35 -14.91
N ALA A 16 -1.94 3.97 -15.97
CA ALA A 16 -1.13 2.75 -15.99
C ALA A 16 0.03 2.79 -14.98
N LYS A 17 0.65 3.96 -14.80
CA LYS A 17 1.70 4.19 -13.79
C LYS A 17 1.13 4.09 -12.37
N LEU A 18 -0.03 4.70 -12.10
CA LEU A 18 -0.72 4.63 -10.81
C LEU A 18 -1.18 3.20 -10.48
N GLU A 19 -1.70 2.47 -11.46
CA GLU A 19 -2.04 1.05 -11.31
C GLU A 19 -0.82 0.19 -10.99
N SER A 20 0.31 0.47 -11.65
CA SER A 20 1.58 -0.21 -11.37
C SER A 20 2.04 0.04 -9.94
N MET A 21 2.05 1.30 -9.48
CA MET A 21 2.37 1.64 -8.09
C MET A 21 1.46 0.93 -7.09
N ARG A 22 0.15 0.89 -7.36
CA ARG A 22 -0.83 0.19 -6.52
C ARG A 22 -0.58 -1.32 -6.47
N ASN A 23 -0.25 -1.94 -7.60
CA ASN A 23 0.09 -3.36 -7.67
C ASN A 23 1.38 -3.68 -6.91
N GLU A 24 2.37 -2.79 -6.95
CA GLU A 24 3.61 -2.95 -6.20
C GLU A 24 3.38 -2.84 -4.68
N ILE A 25 2.56 -1.89 -4.23
CA ILE A 25 2.15 -1.82 -2.82
C ILE A 25 1.45 -3.12 -2.42
N ARG A 26 0.50 -3.60 -3.23
CA ARG A 26 -0.22 -4.85 -2.95
C ARG A 26 0.75 -6.04 -2.83
N LEU A 27 1.65 -6.22 -3.78
CA LEU A 27 2.62 -7.33 -3.77
C LEU A 27 3.53 -7.26 -2.55
N HIS A 28 3.99 -6.07 -2.18
CA HIS A 28 4.79 -5.87 -0.99
C HIS A 28 4.05 -6.25 0.29
N LEU A 29 2.80 -5.80 0.44
CA LEU A 29 1.97 -6.14 1.59
C LEU A 29 1.63 -7.64 1.65
N GLU A 30 1.41 -8.29 0.50
CA GLU A 30 1.21 -9.74 0.43
C GLU A 30 2.48 -10.50 0.85
N ASN A 31 3.66 -10.03 0.48
CA ASN A 31 4.93 -10.61 0.91
C ASN A 31 5.16 -10.43 2.42
N LEU A 32 4.90 -9.24 2.96
CA LEU A 32 4.95 -8.99 4.41
C LEU A 32 3.99 -9.91 5.16
N ARG A 33 2.79 -10.13 4.63
CA ARG A 33 1.81 -11.03 5.26
C ARG A 33 2.34 -12.46 5.34
N ARG A 34 2.99 -12.93 4.28
CA ARG A 34 3.60 -14.27 4.25
C ARG A 34 4.79 -14.36 5.21
N ALA A 35 5.63 -13.33 5.26
CA ALA A 35 6.76 -13.26 6.19
C ALA A 35 6.29 -13.29 7.66
N LEU A 36 5.33 -12.44 8.03
CA LEU A 36 4.73 -12.43 9.36
C LEU A 36 4.05 -13.76 9.72
N ALA A 37 3.33 -14.38 8.78
CA ALA A 37 2.71 -15.68 9.02
C ALA A 37 3.76 -16.79 9.24
N ALA A 38 4.89 -16.74 8.53
CA ALA A 38 6.01 -17.65 8.74
C ALA A 38 6.68 -17.40 10.10
N GLU A 39 6.83 -16.14 10.50
CA GLU A 39 7.39 -15.75 11.80
C GLU A 39 6.51 -16.22 12.96
N ILE A 40 5.19 -16.01 12.88
CA ILE A 40 4.20 -16.51 13.85
C ILE A 40 4.23 -18.04 13.91
N ARG A 41 4.34 -18.73 12.77
CA ARG A 41 4.38 -20.20 12.72
C ARG A 41 5.68 -20.78 13.28
N ASN A 42 6.79 -20.09 13.05
CA ASN A 42 8.11 -20.48 13.56
C ASN A 42 8.37 -19.94 14.97
N TYR A 43 7.44 -19.18 15.55
CA TYR A 43 7.56 -18.62 16.88
C TYR A 43 7.55 -19.79 17.90
N PRO A 44 8.68 -20.06 18.59
CA PRO A 44 8.75 -21.15 19.54
C PRO A 44 7.80 -20.87 20.70
N THR A 45 6.91 -21.82 21.02
CA THR A 45 5.81 -21.65 21.99
C THR A 45 6.27 -21.05 23.34
N PRO A 46 5.87 -19.81 23.69
CA PRO A 46 6.04 -19.29 25.04
C PRO A 46 4.68 -19.09 25.75
N ILE A 47 4.75 -19.05 27.07
CA ILE A 47 3.62 -19.14 28.00
C ILE A 47 2.58 -18.02 27.70
N PRO A 48 1.29 -18.37 27.45
CA PRO A 48 0.32 -17.59 26.69
C PRO A 48 -0.26 -16.33 27.36
N ARG A 49 0.53 -15.48 28.01
CA ARG A 49 -0.04 -14.30 28.69
C ARG A 49 0.80 -13.02 28.80
N CYS A 50 2.07 -13.01 28.41
CA CYS A 50 2.92 -11.82 28.57
C CYS A 50 3.75 -11.48 27.33
N ASP A 51 3.46 -12.09 26.19
CA ASP A 51 4.27 -11.87 25.00
C ASP A 51 3.79 -10.62 24.25
N ALA A 52 4.33 -9.47 24.68
CA ALA A 52 4.10 -8.19 24.01
C ALA A 52 4.51 -8.27 22.52
N GLN A 53 5.52 -9.08 22.18
CA GLN A 53 5.95 -9.25 20.79
C GLN A 53 4.88 -9.98 19.98
N PHE A 54 4.29 -11.05 20.51
CA PHE A 54 3.21 -11.78 19.85
C PHE A 54 1.96 -10.92 19.64
N ASN A 55 1.58 -10.11 20.64
CA ASN A 55 0.46 -9.17 20.50
C ASN A 55 0.75 -8.12 19.41
N HIS A 56 1.95 -7.55 19.39
CA HIS A 56 2.35 -6.61 18.34
C HIS A 56 2.34 -7.24 16.95
N LEU A 57 2.83 -8.48 16.79
CA LEU A 57 2.78 -9.21 15.53
C LEU A 57 1.33 -9.44 15.04
N TYR A 58 0.42 -9.75 15.96
CA TYR A 58 -1.00 -9.97 15.63
C TYR A 58 -1.71 -8.66 15.25
N GLU A 59 -1.45 -7.57 15.96
CA GLU A 59 -1.96 -6.24 15.63
C GLU A 59 -1.45 -5.76 14.26
N GLN A 60 -0.16 -5.98 13.98
CA GLN A 60 0.43 -5.70 12.66
C GLN A 60 -0.22 -6.52 11.56
N GLN A 61 -0.44 -7.82 11.79
CA GLN A 61 -1.14 -8.69 10.83
C GLN A 61 -2.57 -8.19 10.55
N ALA A 62 -3.31 -7.82 11.60
CA ALA A 62 -4.68 -7.30 11.46
C ALA A 62 -4.70 -5.97 10.68
N ARG A 63 -3.76 -5.08 10.96
CA ARG A 63 -3.61 -3.81 10.20
C ARG A 63 -3.28 -4.08 8.73
N LEU A 64 -2.34 -4.97 8.47
CA LEU A 64 -1.90 -5.36 7.14
C LEU A 64 -3.05 -5.97 6.31
N ALA A 65 -3.85 -6.84 6.93
CA ALA A 65 -5.01 -7.46 6.29
C ALA A 65 -6.06 -6.41 5.87
N ARG A 66 -6.32 -5.41 6.72
CA ARG A 66 -7.25 -4.31 6.40
C ARG A 66 -6.77 -3.45 5.25
N ASP A 67 -5.48 -3.12 5.21
CA ASP A 67 -4.93 -2.32 4.12
C ASP A 67 -4.86 -3.09 2.80
N LEU A 68 -4.56 -4.40 2.85
CA LEU A 68 -4.65 -5.28 1.67
C LEU A 68 -6.08 -5.37 1.13
N ASP A 69 -7.06 -5.54 2.00
CA ASP A 69 -8.48 -5.58 1.62
C ASP A 69 -8.91 -4.26 0.97
N ARG A 70 -8.57 -3.13 1.60
CA ARG A 70 -8.81 -1.79 1.04
C ARG A 70 -8.19 -1.63 -0.34
N ILE A 71 -6.91 -1.98 -0.49
CA ILE A 71 -6.20 -1.84 -1.78
C ILE A 71 -6.77 -2.79 -2.82
N GLY A 72 -7.19 -4.00 -2.43
CA GLY A 72 -7.83 -4.99 -3.29
C GLY A 72 -9.17 -4.49 -3.83
N ALA A 73 -10.10 -4.18 -2.92
CA ALA A 73 -11.44 -3.69 -3.22
C ALA A 73 -11.45 -2.35 -3.99
N PHE A 74 -10.35 -1.60 -3.91
CA PHE A 74 -10.22 -0.33 -4.60
C PHE A 74 -10.28 -0.48 -6.13
N ALA A 75 -9.66 -1.48 -6.74
CA ALA A 75 -9.70 -1.63 -8.21
C ALA A 75 -11.03 -2.17 -8.74
N GLU A 76 -11.81 -2.87 -7.92
CA GLU A 76 -13.14 -3.33 -8.32
C GLU A 76 -14.10 -2.16 -8.57
N LYS A 77 -13.79 -0.97 -8.03
CA LYS A 77 -14.63 0.23 -8.10
C LYS A 77 -14.38 1.11 -9.32
N ASN A 78 -13.50 0.71 -10.25
CA ASN A 78 -13.04 1.55 -11.37
C ASN A 78 -12.66 2.99 -10.93
N PRO A 79 -11.69 3.12 -9.99
CA PRO A 79 -11.29 4.40 -9.42
C PRO A 79 -10.63 5.30 -10.47
N GLY A 80 -10.79 6.62 -10.31
CA GLY A 80 -10.09 7.61 -11.11
C GLY A 80 -8.64 7.81 -10.65
N SER A 81 -7.86 8.55 -11.44
CA SER A 81 -6.46 8.85 -11.11
C SER A 81 -6.30 9.59 -9.78
N GLU A 82 -7.22 10.49 -9.43
CA GLU A 82 -7.19 11.20 -8.14
C GLU A 82 -7.39 10.25 -6.95
N ASP A 83 -8.31 9.28 -7.08
CA ASP A 83 -8.52 8.27 -6.05
C ASP A 83 -7.25 7.44 -5.83
N TYR A 84 -6.55 7.04 -6.91
CA TYR A 84 -5.28 6.31 -6.81
C TYR A 84 -4.21 7.15 -6.10
N ILE A 85 -4.11 8.43 -6.45
CA ILE A 85 -3.16 9.34 -5.81
C ILE A 85 -3.44 9.46 -4.31
N GLU A 86 -4.71 9.57 -3.91
CA GLU A 86 -5.10 9.59 -2.50
C GLU A 86 -4.75 8.28 -1.80
N LEU A 87 -5.05 7.13 -2.42
CA LEU A 87 -4.73 5.81 -1.88
C LEU A 87 -3.23 5.64 -1.63
N ILE A 88 -2.40 5.95 -2.64
CA ILE A 88 -0.94 5.84 -2.57
C ILE A 88 -0.37 6.86 -1.58
N GLY A 89 -0.88 8.09 -1.60
CA GLY A 89 -0.49 9.14 -0.65
C GLY A 89 -0.77 8.75 0.79
N ARG A 90 -1.94 8.17 1.06
CA ARG A 90 -2.31 7.64 2.38
C ARG A 90 -1.39 6.50 2.82
N PHE A 91 -1.02 5.60 1.90
CA PHE A 91 -0.06 4.53 2.20
C PHE A 91 1.30 5.09 2.60
N ILE A 92 1.84 6.05 1.84
CA ILE A 92 3.12 6.71 2.10
C ILE A 92 3.12 7.46 3.45
N ALA A 93 2.01 8.10 3.80
CA ALA A 93 1.84 8.84 5.05
C ALA A 93 1.62 7.91 6.26
N SER A 94 1.19 6.67 6.04
CA SER A 94 0.95 5.70 7.10
C SER A 94 2.25 5.18 7.71
N ALA A 95 2.20 4.83 9.00
CA ALA A 95 3.33 4.23 9.70
C ALA A 95 3.80 2.95 8.99
N PRO A 96 5.12 2.71 8.92
CA PRO A 96 5.64 1.46 8.37
C PRO A 96 5.14 0.24 9.17
N TYR A 97 5.08 -0.91 8.51
CA TYR A 97 4.73 -2.20 9.06
C TYR A 97 5.95 -2.89 9.66
N THR A 98 7.08 -2.82 8.98
CA THR A 98 8.39 -3.27 9.44
C THR A 98 9.45 -2.18 9.20
N ASP A 99 10.57 -2.28 9.92
CA ASP A 99 11.73 -1.41 9.74
C ASP A 99 12.68 -1.91 8.63
N ASP A 100 12.27 -2.95 7.89
CA ASP A 100 13.09 -3.62 6.89
C ASP A 100 13.44 -2.71 5.69
N ALA A 101 14.60 -2.97 5.09
CA ALA A 101 15.13 -2.19 3.98
C ALA A 101 14.16 -2.15 2.80
N GLY A 102 13.48 -3.26 2.51
CA GLY A 102 12.52 -3.34 1.40
C GLY A 102 11.32 -2.40 1.55
N GLU A 103 10.83 -2.19 2.78
CA GLU A 103 9.71 -1.28 3.02
C GLU A 103 10.13 0.19 2.92
N ARG A 104 11.34 0.51 3.41
CA ARG A 104 11.94 1.83 3.29
C ARG A 104 12.18 2.22 1.84
N GLU A 105 12.72 1.29 1.04
CA GLU A 105 12.99 1.49 -0.38
C GLU A 105 11.69 1.74 -1.16
N LEU A 106 10.68 0.88 -0.97
CA LEU A 106 9.38 1.03 -1.63
C LEU A 106 8.75 2.39 -1.30
N ARG A 107 8.69 2.77 -0.03
CA ARG A 107 8.12 4.07 0.38
C ARG A 107 8.92 5.25 -0.17
N SER A 108 10.24 5.14 -0.20
CA SER A 108 11.10 6.18 -0.77
C SER A 108 10.81 6.38 -2.25
N ARG A 109 10.76 5.28 -3.03
CA ARG A 109 10.48 5.34 -4.46
C ARG A 109 9.09 5.92 -4.75
N LEU A 110 8.06 5.46 -4.02
CA LEU A 110 6.70 5.99 -4.18
C LEU A 110 6.59 7.49 -3.84
N ARG A 111 7.34 7.99 -2.85
CA ARG A 111 7.41 9.43 -2.54
C ARG A 111 7.97 10.26 -3.69
N THR A 112 8.92 9.71 -4.43
CA THR A 112 9.52 10.38 -5.59
C THR A 112 8.61 10.30 -6.81
N GLU A 113 7.94 9.17 -7.04
CA GLU A 113 7.15 8.94 -8.25
C GLU A 113 5.73 9.50 -8.19
N LEU A 114 5.10 9.56 -7.01
CA LEU A 114 3.71 10.01 -6.87
C LEU A 114 3.48 11.46 -7.35
N PRO A 115 4.35 12.46 -7.06
CA PRO A 115 4.18 13.81 -7.58
C PRO A 115 4.32 13.92 -9.09
N ALA A 116 5.07 13.00 -9.73
CA ALA A 116 5.24 12.96 -11.17
C ALA A 116 4.00 12.42 -11.89
N ALA A 117 3.26 11.49 -11.27
CA ALA A 117 2.02 10.90 -11.79
C ALA A 117 0.78 11.78 -11.60
N ARG A 118 0.93 12.98 -11.02
CA ARG A 118 -0.14 13.98 -10.86
C ARG A 118 -0.17 15.02 -11.99
N LYS A 119 0.91 15.10 -12.78
CA LYS A 119 1.06 16.07 -13.87
C LYS A 119 0.36 15.61 -15.12
#